data_AF-A0A8K0L2A3-F1
#
_entry.id   AF-A0A8K0L2A3-F1
#
_cell.length_a   1.000
_cell.length_b   1.000
_cell.length_c   1.000
_cell.angle_alpha   90.00
_cell.angle_beta   90.00
_cell.angle_gamma   90.00
#
_symmetry.space_group_name_H-M   'P 1'
#
loop_
_entity.id
_entity.type
_entity.pdbx_description
1 polymer ?
#
loop_
_entity_poly.entity_id
_entity_poly.type
_entity_poly.pdbx_seq_one_letter_code
_entity_poly.pdbx_strand_id
1 'polypeptide(L)'
;MPVPVIRQILTEGVGSVPLAPLLFKVGIAIGIVYLLKAYFQGASNGSERNMHGKVVLVTVSRDPVACYASKLNSKGGTSGIGAEVVRGLASRGAQIVLLTQAPVNDLFLIDQIEDLRTQTANELITAEQVDLASLHSIRTFATKWIDNAPPRRLDMIVLCANTITPRGGVLQSTEEGLEVNWGINYLANFHLLGILSPALRAQPADREVRVIIGNCVSYLAGELPVVPKEKGGKAKSQSNHAFNAGTAYASSKLALTTFAQAFQKHLSSYSRPDKKPMNTRVILVDPGFTRTPGMRRFLSWGSLIGLGLYLIMYPFWWLVLKSPDSGAQSFLYAAMEEHYGRGEGGWLIKECKEVPYGREDIQDENKQKLLWEYSEAMIQEAEKRGAKTRAEKKSREEKKAGKTDSAGATPSAEAGKGTAQKQSGPRRSRKA
;
A
#
# COMPACT_ATOMS: atom_id res chain seq x y z
N MET A 1 -35.68 21.68 29.01
CA MET A 1 -35.26 22.79 29.89
C MET A 1 -34.77 22.18 31.22
N PRO A 2 -33.46 22.20 31.54
CA PRO A 2 -32.88 21.45 32.67
C PRO A 2 -32.96 22.18 34.03
N VAL A 3 -33.58 23.37 34.05
CA VAL A 3 -33.65 24.26 35.22
C VAL A 3 -34.29 23.63 36.48
N PRO A 4 -35.34 22.76 36.40
CA PRO A 4 -35.92 22.14 37.59
C PRO A 4 -34.97 21.15 38.28
N VAL A 5 -34.19 20.40 37.49
CA VAL A 5 -33.28 19.35 37.99
C VAL A 5 -32.10 19.97 38.73
N ILE A 6 -31.54 21.06 38.19
CA ILE A 6 -30.41 21.77 38.81
C ILE A 6 -30.85 22.41 40.14
N ARG A 7 -32.06 23.00 40.18
CA ARG A 7 -32.63 23.59 41.40
C ARG A 7 -32.88 22.55 42.49
N GLN A 8 -33.39 21.38 42.12
CA GLN A 8 -33.69 20.28 43.05
C GLN A 8 -32.41 19.63 43.61
N ILE A 9 -31.35 19.49 42.80
CA ILE A 9 -30.02 19.04 43.24
C ILE A 9 -29.42 20.00 44.28
N LEU A 10 -29.60 21.31 44.09
CA LEU A 10 -29.07 22.33 45.01
C LEU A 10 -29.83 22.42 46.33
N THR A 11 -31.13 22.14 46.36
CA THR A 11 -31.97 22.26 47.57
C THR A 11 -32.12 20.97 48.37
N GLU A 12 -32.16 19.80 47.71
CA GLU A 12 -32.47 18.51 48.34
C GLU A 12 -31.30 17.50 48.27
N GLY A 13 -30.17 17.90 47.67
CA GLY A 13 -28.98 17.07 47.51
C GLY A 13 -29.10 16.06 46.36
N VAL A 14 -27.98 15.44 45.99
CA VAL A 14 -27.85 14.53 44.83
C VAL A 14 -28.75 13.28 44.94
N GLY A 15 -29.21 12.94 46.15
CA GLY A 15 -30.12 11.81 46.41
C GLY A 15 -31.59 12.04 46.02
N SER A 16 -32.00 13.27 45.73
CA SER A 16 -33.39 13.64 45.39
C SER A 16 -33.79 13.29 43.94
N VAL A 17 -32.81 13.02 43.08
CA VAL A 17 -33.06 12.65 41.68
C VAL A 17 -33.26 11.13 41.59
N PRO A 18 -34.43 10.63 41.16
CA PRO A 18 -34.75 9.19 41.18
C PRO A 18 -33.84 8.32 40.29
N LEU A 19 -33.01 8.94 39.45
CA LEU A 19 -32.02 8.28 38.58
C LEU A 19 -30.57 8.59 38.95
N ALA A 20 -30.28 9.42 39.96
CA ALA A 20 -28.91 9.82 40.32
C ALA A 20 -27.93 8.66 40.59
N PRO A 21 -28.27 7.62 41.38
CA PRO A 21 -27.33 6.53 41.62
C PRO A 21 -27.07 5.69 40.37
N LEU A 22 -28.06 5.58 39.46
CA LEU A 22 -27.88 4.90 38.17
C LEU A 22 -27.00 5.75 37.24
N LEU A 23 -27.25 7.05 37.12
CA LEU A 23 -26.45 7.97 36.33
C LEU A 23 -25.00 8.03 36.80
N PHE A 24 -24.76 7.97 38.11
CA PHE A 24 -23.41 7.92 38.68
C PHE A 24 -22.68 6.63 38.28
N LYS A 25 -23.33 5.46 38.42
CA LYS A 25 -22.77 4.16 37.99
C LYS A 25 -22.50 4.12 36.48
N VAL A 26 -23.42 4.63 35.67
CA VAL A 26 -23.26 4.73 34.22
C VAL A 26 -22.13 5.69 33.86
N GLY A 27 -22.02 6.83 34.55
CA GLY A 27 -20.94 7.79 34.39
C GLY A 27 -19.56 7.18 34.67
N ILE A 28 -19.43 6.40 35.76
CA ILE A 28 -18.20 5.65 36.06
C ILE A 28 -17.89 4.65 34.95
N ALA A 29 -18.88 3.87 34.51
CA ALA A 29 -18.68 2.88 33.45
C ALA A 29 -18.23 3.54 32.13
N ILE A 30 -18.86 4.65 31.73
CA ILE A 30 -18.45 5.44 30.55
C ILE A 30 -17.04 5.99 30.73
N GLY A 31 -16.70 6.50 31.92
CA GLY A 31 -15.37 6.98 32.24
C GLY A 31 -14.30 5.89 32.11
N ILE A 32 -14.57 4.68 32.62
CA ILE A 32 -13.67 3.52 32.48
C ILE A 32 -13.51 3.15 31.00
N VAL A 33 -14.60 3.07 30.23
CA VAL A 33 -14.55 2.76 28.79
C VAL A 33 -13.76 3.83 28.03
N TYR A 34 -13.93 5.11 28.36
CA TYR A 34 -13.18 6.21 27.78
C TYR A 34 -11.67 6.10 28.08
N LEU A 35 -11.29 5.85 29.34
CA LEU A 35 -9.89 5.69 29.74
C LEU A 35 -9.25 4.47 29.07
N LEU A 36 -9.96 3.35 29.00
CA LEU A 36 -9.53 2.17 28.25
C LEU A 36 -9.35 2.50 26.77
N LYS A 37 -10.29 3.24 26.17
CA LYS A 37 -10.20 3.61 24.76
C LYS A 37 -9.02 4.53 24.49
N ALA A 38 -8.77 5.52 25.36
CA ALA A 38 -7.61 6.40 25.27
C ALA A 38 -6.30 5.60 25.40
N TYR A 39 -6.23 4.65 26.33
CA TYR A 39 -5.08 3.76 26.49
C TYR A 39 -4.82 2.92 25.22
N PHE A 40 -5.86 2.28 24.65
CA PHE A 40 -5.72 1.47 23.44
C PHE A 40 -5.47 2.28 22.16
N GLN A 41 -5.86 3.57 22.10
CA GLN A 41 -5.50 4.45 20.98
C GLN A 41 -3.99 4.70 20.91
N GLY A 42 -3.31 4.69 22.05
CA GLY A 42 -1.86 4.86 22.15
C GLY A 42 -1.40 6.29 21.94
N ALA A 43 -0.12 6.47 21.60
CA ALA A 43 0.50 7.79 21.53
C ALA A 43 0.10 8.56 20.26
N SER A 44 -0.14 9.86 20.40
CA SER A 44 -0.28 10.80 19.28
C SER A 44 1.06 11.44 18.94
N ASN A 45 1.21 11.84 17.68
CA ASN A 45 2.38 12.57 17.23
C ASN A 45 2.37 13.99 17.83
N GLY A 46 3.42 14.37 18.56
CA GLY A 46 3.62 15.72 19.08
C GLY A 46 4.48 16.62 18.18
N SER A 47 5.10 16.05 17.14
CA SER A 47 6.09 16.74 16.32
C SER A 47 5.42 17.43 15.15
N GLU A 48 5.67 18.73 14.99
CA GLU A 48 5.16 19.52 13.88
C GLU A 48 6.27 19.87 12.91
N ARG A 49 5.97 19.76 11.62
CA ARG A 49 6.90 20.15 10.56
C ARG A 49 6.15 20.77 9.40
N ASN A 50 6.67 21.88 8.90
CA ASN A 50 6.14 22.48 7.69
C ASN A 50 6.43 21.57 6.48
N MET A 51 5.36 21.14 5.81
CA MET A 51 5.44 20.24 4.65
C MET A 51 5.25 20.97 3.31
N HIS A 52 5.07 22.29 3.32
CA HIS A 52 4.90 23.09 2.11
C HIS A 52 6.08 22.90 1.13
N GLY A 53 5.74 22.62 -0.13
CA GLY A 53 6.71 22.44 -1.20
C GLY A 53 7.50 21.12 -1.16
N LYS A 54 7.18 20.21 -0.23
CA LYS A 54 7.74 18.86 -0.22
C LYS A 54 6.90 17.91 -1.08
N VAL A 55 7.57 17.08 -1.86
CA VAL A 55 6.94 16.08 -2.71
C VAL A 55 6.98 14.72 -2.03
N VAL A 56 5.80 14.17 -1.76
CA VAL A 56 5.61 12.88 -1.08
C VAL A 56 4.97 11.89 -2.04
N LEU A 57 5.65 10.78 -2.27
CA LEU A 57 5.16 9.64 -3.01
C LEU A 57 4.52 8.64 -2.03
N VAL A 58 3.27 8.25 -2.21
CA VAL A 58 2.58 7.34 -1.28
C VAL A 58 2.03 6.12 -2.02
N THR A 59 2.47 4.92 -1.65
CA THR A 59 1.86 3.68 -2.17
C THR A 59 0.64 3.30 -1.38
N VAL A 60 -0.44 2.99 -2.09
CA VAL A 60 -1.74 2.69 -1.49
C VAL A 60 -2.36 1.44 -2.10
N SER A 61 -2.86 0.57 -1.22
CA SER A 61 -3.47 -0.70 -1.60
C SER A 61 -4.97 -0.54 -1.75
N ARG A 62 -5.53 -1.02 -2.87
CA ARG A 62 -6.97 -1.19 -3.06
C ARG A 62 -7.33 -2.58 -2.55
N ASP A 63 -8.24 -2.65 -1.57
CA ASP A 63 -8.86 -3.93 -1.23
C ASP A 63 -9.93 -4.20 -2.32
N PRO A 64 -9.80 -5.22 -3.19
CA PRO A 64 -10.66 -5.39 -4.36
C PRO A 64 -12.14 -5.61 -4.02
N VAL A 65 -12.44 -5.98 -2.77
CA VAL A 65 -13.81 -6.24 -2.27
C VAL A 65 -14.49 -4.97 -1.72
N ALA A 66 -13.74 -3.89 -1.46
CA ALA A 66 -14.30 -2.69 -0.82
C ALA A 66 -15.16 -1.81 -1.76
N CYS A 67 -15.18 -2.07 -3.06
CA CYS A 67 -15.85 -1.20 -4.04
C CYS A 67 -17.37 -1.24 -4.05
N TYR A 68 -18.03 -2.24 -3.45
CA TYR A 68 -19.48 -2.39 -3.60
C TYR A 68 -20.32 -1.98 -2.38
N ALA A 69 -19.74 -1.71 -1.20
CA ALA A 69 -20.53 -1.73 0.04
C ALA A 69 -20.33 -0.59 1.05
N SER A 70 -19.71 0.55 0.73
CA SER A 70 -19.62 1.63 1.73
C SER A 70 -19.65 3.03 1.12
N LYS A 71 -20.88 3.51 0.88
CA LYS A 71 -21.18 4.94 0.77
C LYS A 71 -21.25 5.62 2.15
N LEU A 72 -21.05 4.88 3.25
CA LEU A 72 -21.47 5.33 4.59
C LEU A 72 -20.36 5.52 5.64
N ASN A 73 -19.08 5.21 5.37
CA ASN A 73 -17.97 5.55 6.30
C ASN A 73 -16.57 5.57 5.65
N SER A 74 -16.49 5.77 4.33
CA SER A 74 -15.23 5.80 3.56
C SER A 74 -15.09 7.15 2.85
N LYS A 75 -14.88 8.21 3.63
CA LYS A 75 -14.43 9.51 3.09
C LYS A 75 -12.92 9.42 2.85
N GLY A 76 -12.47 9.74 1.64
CA GLY A 76 -11.05 9.83 1.28
C GLY A 76 -10.51 8.55 0.68
N GLY A 77 -10.05 8.64 -0.56
CA GLY A 77 -9.46 7.54 -1.30
C GLY A 77 -8.29 6.93 -0.56
N THR A 78 -8.07 5.64 -0.81
CA THR A 78 -7.15 4.77 -0.06
C THR A 78 -7.76 4.38 1.29
N SER A 79 -7.52 3.14 1.74
CA SER A 79 -8.22 2.60 2.92
C SER A 79 -7.29 2.46 4.12
N GLY A 80 -7.83 2.68 5.32
CA GLY A 80 -7.09 2.49 6.56
C GLY A 80 -6.01 3.55 6.78
N ILE A 81 -4.81 3.12 7.17
CA ILE A 81 -3.76 4.01 7.67
C ILE A 81 -3.23 4.95 6.58
N GLY A 82 -3.08 4.46 5.34
CA GLY A 82 -2.52 5.26 4.24
C GLY A 82 -3.34 6.53 3.97
N ALA A 83 -4.65 6.45 4.09
CA ALA A 83 -5.56 7.58 3.88
C ALA A 83 -5.35 8.68 4.92
N GLU A 84 -5.22 8.29 6.19
CA GLU A 84 -5.00 9.22 7.30
C GLU A 84 -3.60 9.83 7.26
N VAL A 85 -2.59 9.08 6.79
CA VAL A 85 -1.25 9.62 6.53
C VAL A 85 -1.29 10.66 5.42
N VAL A 86 -1.95 10.34 4.29
CA VAL A 86 -2.12 11.29 3.18
C VAL A 86 -2.85 12.55 3.64
N ARG A 87 -3.97 12.39 4.36
CA ARG A 87 -4.73 13.52 4.92
C ARG A 87 -3.86 14.37 5.83
N GLY A 88 -3.14 13.75 6.76
CA GLY A 88 -2.27 14.45 7.71
C GLY A 88 -1.11 15.21 7.05
N LEU A 89 -0.51 14.66 5.99
CA LEU A 89 0.55 15.34 5.23
C LEU A 89 0.00 16.43 4.30
N ALA A 90 -1.11 16.16 3.61
CA ALA A 90 -1.76 17.11 2.70
C ALA A 90 -2.32 18.33 3.43
N SER A 91 -2.94 18.16 4.62
CA SER A 91 -3.39 19.27 5.47
C SER A 91 -2.25 20.19 5.93
N ARG A 92 -0.99 19.75 5.82
CA ARG A 92 0.22 20.54 6.15
C ARG A 92 0.91 21.13 4.90
N GLY A 93 0.26 21.04 3.73
CA GLY A 93 0.73 21.62 2.47
C GLY A 93 1.70 20.74 1.66
N ALA A 94 1.82 19.45 1.98
CA ALA A 94 2.63 18.53 1.17
C ALA A 94 2.03 18.34 -0.22
N GLN A 95 2.88 18.28 -1.26
CA GLN A 95 2.46 17.80 -2.58
C GLN A 95 2.44 16.28 -2.57
N ILE A 96 1.27 15.68 -2.76
CA ILE A 96 1.08 14.23 -2.70
C ILE A 96 0.97 13.64 -4.12
N VAL A 97 1.73 12.58 -4.37
CA VAL A 97 1.57 11.71 -5.53
C VAL A 97 1.14 10.33 -5.04
N LEU A 98 -0.15 10.02 -5.22
CA LEU A 98 -0.75 8.73 -4.85
C LEU A 98 -0.44 7.69 -5.91
N LEU A 99 0.15 6.57 -5.52
CA LEU A 99 0.39 5.43 -6.41
C LEU A 99 -0.73 4.41 -6.21
N THR A 100 -1.66 4.37 -7.16
CA THR A 100 -2.89 3.59 -7.08
C THR A 100 -2.94 2.51 -8.14
N GLN A 101 -3.48 1.34 -7.81
CA GLN A 101 -3.75 0.29 -8.80
C GLN A 101 -4.82 0.72 -9.82
N ALA A 102 -5.79 1.53 -9.39
CA ALA A 102 -6.87 2.01 -10.21
C ALA A 102 -6.35 2.85 -11.39
N PRO A 103 -6.95 2.73 -12.59
CA PRO A 103 -6.68 3.65 -13.68
C PRO A 103 -6.94 5.10 -13.26
N VAL A 104 -6.15 6.04 -13.77
CA VAL A 104 -6.30 7.47 -13.46
C VAL A 104 -7.66 8.01 -13.91
N ASN A 105 -8.28 7.37 -14.91
CA ASN A 105 -9.61 7.71 -15.43
C ASN A 105 -10.77 7.07 -14.64
N ASP A 106 -10.50 6.34 -13.55
CA ASP A 106 -11.55 5.76 -12.70
C ASP A 106 -12.30 6.89 -11.97
N LEU A 107 -13.61 7.01 -12.22
CA LEU A 107 -14.46 8.05 -11.62
C LEU A 107 -14.40 8.05 -10.09
N PHE A 108 -14.28 6.87 -9.47
CA PHE A 108 -14.17 6.77 -8.02
C PHE A 108 -12.84 7.33 -7.50
N LEU A 109 -11.76 7.18 -8.28
CA LEU A 109 -10.46 7.73 -7.90
C LEU A 109 -10.47 9.25 -8.03
N ILE A 110 -11.11 9.79 -9.06
CA ILE A 110 -11.24 11.23 -9.28
C ILE A 110 -12.02 11.88 -8.13
N ASP A 111 -13.21 11.37 -7.83
CA ASP A 111 -14.07 11.84 -6.72
C ASP A 111 -13.32 11.79 -5.38
N GLN A 112 -12.56 10.71 -5.15
CA GLN A 112 -11.73 10.55 -3.95
C GLN A 112 -10.62 11.61 -3.83
N ILE A 113 -9.97 11.98 -4.93
CA ILE A 113 -8.91 13.00 -4.93
C ILE A 113 -9.54 14.38 -4.69
N GLU A 114 -10.68 14.67 -5.31
CA GLU A 114 -11.42 15.93 -5.11
C GLU A 114 -11.89 16.07 -3.65
N ASP A 115 -12.39 15.01 -3.05
CA ASP A 115 -12.73 14.94 -1.63
C ASP A 115 -11.51 15.25 -0.73
N LEU A 116 -10.36 14.64 -1.02
CA LEU A 116 -9.13 14.88 -0.25
C LEU A 116 -8.65 16.33 -0.40
N ARG A 117 -8.70 16.90 -1.61
CA ARG A 117 -8.35 18.31 -1.86
C ARG A 117 -9.26 19.24 -1.08
N THR A 118 -10.57 18.99 -1.11
CA THR A 118 -11.57 19.78 -0.36
C THR A 118 -11.35 19.70 1.15
N GLN A 119 -11.12 18.50 1.69
CA GLN A 119 -10.91 18.31 3.13
C GLN A 119 -9.60 18.91 3.64
N THR A 120 -8.57 18.97 2.80
CA THR A 120 -7.23 19.43 3.18
C THR A 120 -6.91 20.84 2.71
N ALA A 121 -7.81 21.46 1.94
CA ALA A 121 -7.60 22.73 1.25
C ALA A 121 -6.28 22.76 0.46
N ASN A 122 -5.95 21.64 -0.19
CA ASN A 122 -4.68 21.45 -0.89
C ASN A 122 -4.90 20.81 -2.26
N GLU A 123 -4.74 21.60 -3.32
CA GLU A 123 -4.90 21.17 -4.72
C GLU A 123 -3.74 20.31 -5.23
N LEU A 124 -2.61 20.26 -4.51
CA LEU A 124 -1.39 19.56 -4.93
C LEU A 124 -1.43 18.05 -4.64
N ILE A 125 -2.60 17.44 -4.76
CA ILE A 125 -2.81 15.98 -4.65
C ILE A 125 -3.05 15.42 -6.04
N THR A 126 -2.18 14.51 -6.48
CA THR A 126 -2.23 13.87 -7.79
C THR A 126 -2.17 12.35 -7.64
N ALA A 127 -2.61 11.60 -8.65
CA ALA A 127 -2.50 10.15 -8.68
C ALA A 127 -1.82 9.66 -9.95
N GLU A 128 -1.02 8.62 -9.80
CA GLU A 128 -0.40 7.88 -10.90
C GLU A 128 -0.70 6.38 -10.74
N GLN A 129 -0.95 5.72 -11.87
CA GLN A 129 -1.32 4.32 -11.87
C GLN A 129 -0.08 3.43 -11.68
N VAL A 130 -0.10 2.61 -10.62
CA VAL A 130 0.90 1.58 -10.33
C VAL A 130 0.21 0.36 -9.74
N ASP A 131 0.26 -0.76 -10.44
CA ASP A 131 -0.15 -2.04 -9.90
C ASP A 131 1.04 -2.74 -9.24
N LEU A 132 1.02 -2.83 -7.90
CA LEU A 132 2.06 -3.52 -7.14
C LEU A 132 2.04 -5.04 -7.33
N ALA A 133 0.99 -5.61 -7.91
CA ALA A 133 0.94 -7.02 -8.28
C ALA A 133 1.69 -7.31 -9.61
N SER A 134 2.12 -6.27 -10.34
CA SER A 134 2.80 -6.38 -11.63
C SER A 134 4.16 -5.67 -11.61
N LEU A 135 5.26 -6.43 -11.69
CA LEU A 135 6.60 -5.83 -11.72
C LEU A 135 6.79 -4.92 -12.95
N HIS A 136 6.13 -5.24 -14.07
CA HIS A 136 6.15 -4.39 -15.25
C HIS A 136 5.50 -3.01 -15.02
N SER A 137 4.38 -2.95 -14.30
CA SER A 137 3.74 -1.67 -13.95
C SER A 137 4.66 -0.82 -13.08
N ILE A 138 5.27 -1.43 -12.07
CA ILE A 138 6.24 -0.78 -11.18
C ILE A 138 7.42 -0.23 -11.97
N ARG A 139 8.01 -1.05 -12.85
CA ARG A 139 9.13 -0.64 -13.70
C ARG A 139 8.76 0.54 -14.58
N THR A 140 7.62 0.46 -15.28
CA THR A 140 7.18 1.51 -16.22
C THR A 140 6.98 2.84 -15.50
N PHE A 141 6.37 2.82 -14.30
CA PHE A 141 6.22 4.01 -13.48
C PHE A 141 7.58 4.56 -13.00
N ALA A 142 8.43 3.69 -12.44
CA ALA A 142 9.69 4.12 -11.84
C ALA A 142 10.68 4.64 -12.89
N THR A 143 10.75 4.04 -14.08
CA THR A 143 11.54 4.58 -15.19
C THR A 143 11.00 5.91 -15.68
N LYS A 144 9.67 6.03 -15.86
CA LYS A 144 9.02 7.32 -16.22
C LYS A 144 9.31 8.41 -15.20
N TRP A 145 9.41 8.08 -13.91
CA TRP A 145 9.76 9.04 -12.87
C TRP A 145 11.20 9.53 -13.01
N ILE A 146 12.14 8.62 -13.28
CA ILE A 146 13.58 8.91 -13.39
C ILE A 146 13.91 9.65 -14.69
N ASP A 147 13.26 9.26 -15.79
CA ASP A 147 13.47 9.83 -17.13
C ASP A 147 12.83 11.22 -17.29
N ASN A 148 12.13 11.71 -16.27
CA ASN A 148 11.51 13.02 -16.32
C ASN A 148 12.58 14.14 -16.36
N ALA A 149 12.47 15.02 -17.36
CA ALA A 149 13.32 16.19 -17.51
C ALA A 149 12.46 17.47 -17.46
N PRO A 150 12.66 18.36 -16.45
CA PRO A 150 13.67 18.30 -15.39
C PRO A 150 13.38 17.23 -14.31
N PRO A 151 14.41 16.72 -13.60
CA PRO A 151 14.22 15.72 -12.55
C PRO A 151 13.22 16.19 -11.49
N ARG A 152 12.24 15.33 -11.19
CA ARG A 152 11.23 15.62 -10.18
C ARG A 152 11.88 15.65 -8.79
N ARG A 153 11.48 16.65 -8.00
CA ARG A 153 11.77 16.67 -6.56
C ARG A 153 11.13 15.47 -5.88
N LEU A 154 11.86 14.82 -4.99
CA LEU A 154 11.37 13.70 -4.18
C LEU A 154 11.92 13.82 -2.76
N ASP A 155 11.09 14.25 -1.82
CA ASP A 155 11.50 14.42 -0.42
C ASP A 155 11.09 13.24 0.46
N MET A 156 10.03 12.52 0.07
CA MET A 156 9.53 11.43 0.90
C MET A 156 8.86 10.34 0.07
N ILE A 157 9.08 9.08 0.45
CA ILE A 157 8.34 7.92 -0.02
C ILE A 157 7.67 7.28 1.19
N VAL A 158 6.37 7.06 1.14
CA VAL A 158 5.60 6.36 2.16
C VAL A 158 5.06 5.07 1.57
N LEU A 159 5.61 3.94 2.01
CA LEU A 159 5.21 2.60 1.58
C LEU A 159 4.17 2.01 2.54
N CYS A 160 2.90 2.31 2.29
CA CYS A 160 1.77 1.83 3.12
C CYS A 160 1.04 0.63 2.49
N ALA A 161 1.14 0.44 1.18
CA ALA A 161 0.40 -0.60 0.48
C ALA A 161 0.77 -2.00 0.98
N ASN A 162 -0.26 -2.76 1.37
CA ASN A 162 -0.12 -4.15 1.80
C ASN A 162 -1.37 -4.95 1.46
N THR A 163 -1.20 -6.27 1.42
CA THR A 163 -2.25 -7.28 1.31
C THR A 163 -2.05 -8.35 2.38
N ILE A 164 -3.15 -9.01 2.75
CA ILE A 164 -3.13 -10.14 3.67
C ILE A 164 -4.03 -11.25 3.16
N THR A 165 -3.44 -12.42 2.95
CA THR A 165 -4.20 -13.66 2.75
C THR A 165 -4.59 -14.20 4.13
N PRO A 166 -5.90 -14.30 4.44
CA PRO A 166 -6.32 -14.81 5.74
C PRO A 166 -6.02 -16.31 5.84
N ARG A 167 -5.89 -16.83 7.07
CA ARG A 167 -5.52 -18.23 7.33
C ARG A 167 -6.51 -19.25 6.73
N GLY A 168 -7.79 -18.90 6.61
CA GLY A 168 -8.81 -19.73 5.95
C GLY A 168 -8.95 -19.47 4.45
N GLY A 169 -8.14 -18.57 3.87
CA GLY A 169 -8.17 -18.23 2.46
C GLY A 169 -7.28 -19.12 1.60
N VAL A 170 -7.52 -19.12 0.30
CA VAL A 170 -6.68 -19.77 -0.70
C VAL A 170 -5.49 -18.87 -1.03
N LEU A 171 -4.29 -19.44 -1.07
CA LEU A 171 -3.09 -18.74 -1.54
C LEU A 171 -3.29 -18.31 -3.00
N GLN A 172 -3.05 -17.02 -3.25
CA GLN A 172 -3.12 -16.46 -4.59
C GLN A 172 -1.72 -16.20 -5.11
N SER A 173 -1.60 -16.27 -6.43
CA SER A 173 -0.39 -15.89 -7.15
C SER A 173 -0.68 -14.69 -8.05
N THR A 174 0.32 -13.82 -8.19
CA THR A 174 0.36 -12.74 -9.18
C THR A 174 0.41 -13.32 -10.60
N GLU A 175 0.19 -12.47 -11.61
CA GLU A 175 0.30 -12.88 -13.03
C GLU A 175 1.68 -13.46 -13.37
N GLU A 176 2.71 -13.03 -12.65
CA GLU A 176 4.10 -13.44 -12.84
C GLU A 176 4.45 -14.67 -11.98
N GLY A 177 3.46 -15.30 -11.33
CA GLY A 177 3.59 -16.55 -10.58
C GLY A 177 4.27 -16.41 -9.22
N LEU A 178 4.28 -15.21 -8.64
CA LEU A 178 4.76 -14.96 -7.27
C LEU A 178 3.59 -15.02 -6.29
N GLU A 179 3.80 -15.55 -5.09
CA GLU A 179 2.80 -15.52 -4.02
C GLU A 179 2.40 -14.07 -3.69
N VAL A 180 1.11 -13.79 -3.53
CA VAL A 180 0.57 -12.43 -3.46
C VAL A 180 1.08 -11.60 -2.27
N ASN A 181 1.18 -12.16 -1.06
CA ASN A 181 1.70 -11.40 0.08
C ASN A 181 3.19 -11.07 -0.11
N TRP A 182 3.98 -12.04 -0.56
CA TRP A 182 5.41 -11.88 -0.83
C TRP A 182 5.65 -10.90 -1.98
N GLY A 183 4.90 -11.04 -3.07
CA GLY A 183 4.95 -10.18 -4.24
C GLY A 183 4.63 -8.72 -3.91
N ILE A 184 3.45 -8.47 -3.32
CA ILE A 184 2.96 -7.11 -3.08
C ILE A 184 3.63 -6.45 -1.87
N ASN A 185 3.76 -7.15 -0.73
CA ASN A 185 4.25 -6.52 0.50
C ASN A 185 5.76 -6.34 0.50
N TYR A 186 6.49 -7.22 -0.20
CA TYR A 186 7.95 -7.24 -0.18
C TYR A 186 8.57 -6.94 -1.55
N LEU A 187 8.40 -7.81 -2.54
CA LEU A 187 9.11 -7.70 -3.83
C LEU A 187 8.76 -6.43 -4.61
N ALA A 188 7.51 -6.00 -4.58
CA ALA A 188 7.08 -4.77 -5.21
C ALA A 188 7.81 -3.54 -4.63
N ASN A 189 7.94 -3.49 -3.30
CA ASN A 189 8.66 -2.42 -2.59
C ASN A 189 10.17 -2.49 -2.84
N PHE A 190 10.75 -3.69 -2.83
CA PHE A 190 12.14 -3.92 -3.21
C PHE A 190 12.43 -3.40 -4.63
N HIS A 191 11.57 -3.76 -5.60
CA HIS A 191 11.73 -3.39 -7.00
C HIS A 191 11.55 -1.88 -7.20
N LEU A 192 10.51 -1.29 -6.59
CA LEU A 192 10.23 0.14 -6.67
C LEU A 192 11.39 0.97 -6.10
N LEU A 193 11.87 0.64 -4.90
CA LEU A 193 12.98 1.36 -4.26
C LEU A 193 14.33 1.11 -4.95
N GLY A 194 14.54 -0.10 -5.48
CA GLY A 194 15.72 -0.43 -6.28
C GLY A 194 15.82 0.46 -7.51
N ILE A 195 14.73 0.60 -8.27
CA ILE A 195 14.70 1.45 -9.47
C ILE A 195 14.77 2.94 -9.09
N LEU A 196 14.03 3.40 -8.08
CA LEU A 196 14.03 4.82 -7.63
C LEU A 196 15.31 5.25 -6.89
N SER A 197 16.21 4.32 -6.57
CA SER A 197 17.45 4.58 -5.84
C SER A 197 18.29 5.73 -6.44
N PRO A 198 18.49 5.85 -7.77
CA PRO A 198 19.18 7.00 -8.36
C PRO A 198 18.48 8.33 -8.10
N ALA A 199 17.14 8.36 -8.13
CA ALA A 199 16.37 9.58 -7.87
C ALA A 199 16.44 10.02 -6.40
N LEU A 200 16.52 9.07 -5.46
CA LEU A 200 16.77 9.33 -4.04
C LEU A 200 18.19 9.90 -3.82
N ARG A 201 19.19 9.34 -4.52
CA ARG A 201 20.59 9.75 -4.43
C ARG A 201 20.89 11.10 -5.10
N ALA A 202 20.11 11.47 -6.12
CA ALA A 202 20.29 12.71 -6.87
C ALA A 202 19.75 13.95 -6.14
N GLN A 203 19.05 13.80 -5.01
CA GLN A 203 18.50 14.95 -4.30
C GLN A 203 19.63 15.81 -3.65
N PRO A 204 19.51 17.15 -3.68
CA PRO A 204 20.46 18.05 -3.04
C PRO A 204 20.75 17.73 -1.56
N ALA A 205 22.00 17.90 -1.11
CA ALA A 205 22.45 17.56 0.27
C ALA A 205 21.71 18.30 1.39
N ASP A 206 21.24 19.51 1.11
CA ASP A 206 20.50 20.35 2.04
C ASP A 206 19.10 19.81 2.32
N ARG A 207 18.59 18.91 1.46
CA ARG A 207 17.28 18.29 1.63
C ARG A 207 17.38 17.02 2.45
N GLU A 208 16.36 16.78 3.27
CA GLU A 208 16.18 15.52 3.97
C GLU A 208 15.22 14.63 3.18
N VAL A 209 15.69 13.47 2.75
CA VAL A 209 14.87 12.51 2.00
C VAL A 209 14.52 11.34 2.91
N ARG A 210 13.23 11.01 3.03
CA ARG A 210 12.75 9.96 3.94
C ARG A 210 12.01 8.85 3.22
N VAL A 211 12.40 7.60 3.46
CA VAL A 211 11.68 6.41 2.98
C VAL A 211 11.03 5.75 4.19
N ILE A 212 9.73 5.92 4.34
CA ILE A 212 8.94 5.41 5.46
C ILE A 212 8.25 4.13 5.01
N ILE A 213 8.50 3.02 5.72
CA ILE A 213 8.03 1.69 5.34
C ILE A 213 7.10 1.14 6.43
N GLY A 214 5.87 0.81 6.04
CA GLY A 214 4.89 0.21 6.94
C GLY A 214 5.22 -1.24 7.29
N ASN A 215 5.59 -1.48 8.54
CA ASN A 215 5.89 -2.78 9.10
C ASN A 215 4.80 -3.28 10.06
N CYS A 216 4.96 -4.48 10.59
CA CYS A 216 4.06 -5.09 11.57
C CYS A 216 4.82 -6.09 12.43
N VAL A 217 4.52 -6.14 13.73
CA VAL A 217 5.05 -7.13 14.70
C VAL A 217 5.01 -8.59 14.24
N SER A 218 4.17 -8.94 13.25
CA SER A 218 4.15 -10.26 12.62
C SER A 218 5.50 -10.70 12.05
N TYR A 219 6.43 -9.78 11.76
CA TYR A 219 7.78 -10.12 11.32
C TYR A 219 8.51 -11.04 12.31
N LEU A 220 8.16 -10.98 13.61
CA LEU A 220 8.74 -11.83 14.64
C LEU A 220 8.49 -13.32 14.37
N ALA A 221 7.31 -13.65 13.81
CA ALA A 221 6.89 -15.02 13.51
C ALA A 221 7.24 -15.48 12.08
N GLY A 222 7.92 -14.63 11.29
CA GLY A 222 8.27 -14.93 9.91
C GLY A 222 9.46 -15.88 9.78
N GLU A 223 9.54 -16.58 8.64
CA GLU A 223 10.73 -17.33 8.24
C GLU A 223 11.18 -16.85 6.85
N LEU A 224 12.47 -16.58 6.68
CA LEU A 224 13.04 -16.25 5.37
C LEU A 224 13.26 -17.54 4.57
N PRO A 225 12.77 -17.64 3.32
CA PRO A 225 12.87 -18.87 2.53
C PRO A 225 14.33 -19.27 2.22
N VAL A 226 15.25 -18.30 2.25
CA VAL A 226 16.67 -18.46 1.87
C VAL A 226 17.60 -18.85 3.00
N VAL A 227 17.15 -18.84 4.25
CA VAL A 227 18.01 -19.13 5.41
C VAL A 227 17.78 -20.57 5.87
N PRO A 228 18.78 -21.48 5.76
CA PRO A 228 18.66 -22.83 6.31
C PRO A 228 18.40 -22.78 7.82
N LYS A 229 17.51 -23.64 8.32
CA LYS A 229 17.33 -23.80 9.78
C LYS A 229 18.60 -24.39 10.38
N GLU A 230 19.20 -23.71 11.36
CA GLU A 230 20.32 -24.26 12.16
C GLU A 230 19.91 -25.41 13.11
N LYS A 231 18.69 -25.94 13.00
CA LYS A 231 18.24 -27.04 13.86
C LYS A 231 18.46 -28.40 13.18
N GLY A 232 19.64 -28.98 13.42
CA GLY A 232 19.93 -30.42 13.62
C GLY A 232 19.09 -31.48 12.90
N GLY A 233 18.64 -31.25 11.66
CA GLY A 233 17.77 -32.16 10.94
C GLY A 233 17.99 -32.02 9.44
N LYS A 234 18.25 -33.17 8.79
CA LYS A 234 18.60 -33.34 7.38
C LYS A 234 17.96 -32.28 6.46
N ALA A 235 18.82 -31.50 5.79
CA ALA A 235 18.45 -30.56 4.75
C ALA A 235 17.66 -31.32 3.66
N LYS A 236 16.35 -31.12 3.61
CA LYS A 236 15.54 -31.53 2.46
C LYS A 236 15.80 -30.53 1.35
N SER A 237 16.20 -31.05 0.20
CA SER A 237 16.38 -30.38 -1.08
C SER A 237 15.35 -29.25 -1.30
N GLN A 238 15.87 -28.04 -1.56
CA GLN A 238 15.15 -26.80 -1.85
C GLN A 238 14.45 -26.88 -3.21
N SER A 239 13.35 -27.62 -3.29
CA SER A 239 12.42 -27.55 -4.41
C SER A 239 11.01 -27.39 -3.85
N ASN A 240 10.38 -26.26 -4.18
CA ASN A 240 9.06 -25.78 -3.72
C ASN A 240 9.01 -25.28 -2.26
N HIS A 241 9.43 -24.03 -2.04
CA HIS A 241 9.04 -23.27 -0.85
C HIS A 241 7.54 -22.97 -0.92
N ALA A 242 6.71 -23.94 -0.53
CA ALA A 242 5.28 -23.73 -0.40
C ALA A 242 5.03 -22.73 0.74
N PHE A 243 4.78 -21.47 0.39
CA PHE A 243 4.23 -20.52 1.34
C PHE A 243 2.96 -21.10 1.95
N ASN A 244 2.74 -20.90 3.24
CA ASN A 244 1.48 -21.22 3.90
C ASN A 244 0.70 -19.92 4.08
N ALA A 245 -0.63 -19.94 3.86
CA ALA A 245 -1.49 -18.77 4.03
C ALA A 245 -1.32 -18.09 5.40
N GLY A 246 -1.02 -18.87 6.44
CA GLY A 246 -0.78 -18.34 7.79
C GLY A 246 0.60 -17.70 8.00
N THR A 247 1.63 -18.04 7.20
CA THR A 247 3.02 -17.57 7.41
C THR A 247 3.50 -16.62 6.33
N ALA A 248 2.89 -16.61 5.14
CA ALA A 248 3.30 -15.79 4.00
C ALA A 248 3.38 -14.29 4.35
N TYR A 249 2.38 -13.76 5.06
CA TYR A 249 2.39 -12.37 5.52
C TYR A 249 3.54 -12.09 6.49
N ALA A 250 3.75 -12.96 7.49
CA ALA A 250 4.83 -12.83 8.46
C ALA A 250 6.22 -12.87 7.80
N SER A 251 6.43 -13.82 6.88
CA SER A 251 7.64 -13.93 6.06
C SER A 251 7.88 -12.68 5.20
N SER A 252 6.82 -12.13 4.58
CA SER A 252 6.93 -10.89 3.78
C SER A 252 7.36 -9.69 4.62
N LYS A 253 6.85 -9.58 5.87
CA LYS A 253 7.22 -8.50 6.80
C LYS A 253 8.64 -8.66 7.35
N LEU A 254 9.08 -9.90 7.60
CA LEU A 254 10.47 -10.16 7.96
C LEU A 254 11.42 -9.77 6.83
N ALA A 255 11.13 -10.22 5.60
CA ALA A 255 11.93 -9.86 4.43
C ALA A 255 11.98 -8.35 4.19
N LEU A 256 10.85 -7.66 4.32
CA LEU A 256 10.79 -6.20 4.22
C LEU A 256 11.65 -5.51 5.29
N THR A 257 11.67 -6.03 6.51
CA THR A 257 12.47 -5.49 7.61
C THR A 257 13.96 -5.67 7.36
N THR A 258 14.38 -6.88 6.97
CA THR A 258 15.77 -7.19 6.61
C THR A 258 16.24 -6.37 5.41
N PHE A 259 15.39 -6.23 4.38
CA PHE A 259 15.69 -5.39 3.23
C PHE A 259 15.82 -3.92 3.58
N ALA A 260 14.96 -3.37 4.44
CA ALA A 260 15.03 -1.96 4.80
C ALA A 260 16.38 -1.62 5.48
N GLN A 261 16.89 -2.53 6.31
CA GLN A 261 18.23 -2.44 6.91
C GLN A 261 19.33 -2.52 5.85
N ALA A 262 19.28 -3.51 4.97
CA ALA A 262 20.23 -3.64 3.86
C ALA A 262 20.21 -2.39 2.97
N PHE A 263 19.02 -1.89 2.62
CA PHE A 263 18.82 -0.73 1.76
C PHE A 263 19.39 0.55 2.40
N GLN A 264 19.23 0.74 3.70
CA GLN A 264 19.89 1.84 4.40
C GLN A 264 21.42 1.75 4.27
N LYS A 265 22.01 0.56 4.47
CA LYS A 265 23.46 0.36 4.30
C LYS A 265 23.91 0.64 2.86
N HIS A 266 23.16 0.19 1.87
CA HIS A 266 23.42 0.46 0.44
C HIS A 266 23.29 1.94 0.07
N LEU A 267 22.42 2.69 0.74
CA LEU A 267 22.34 4.14 0.58
C LEU A 267 23.52 4.82 1.25
N SER A 268 23.90 4.43 2.47
CA SER A 268 25.01 5.03 3.22
C SER A 268 26.38 4.73 2.60
N SER A 269 26.56 3.59 1.94
CA SER A 269 27.82 3.22 1.27
C SER A 269 28.06 3.92 -0.06
N TYR A 270 27.02 4.53 -0.64
CA TYR A 270 27.14 5.26 -1.90
C TYR A 270 27.89 6.59 -1.68
N SER A 271 29.06 6.73 -2.33
CA SER A 271 29.81 7.98 -2.34
C SER A 271 29.23 8.92 -3.39
N ARG A 272 28.71 10.06 -2.94
CA ARG A 272 28.10 11.06 -3.82
C ARG A 272 29.17 11.84 -4.58
N PRO A 273 28.91 12.27 -5.84
CA PRO A 273 29.84 13.12 -6.58
C PRO A 273 30.32 14.37 -5.82
N ASP A 274 29.45 14.98 -5.02
CA ASP A 274 29.76 16.19 -4.24
C ASP A 274 30.54 15.92 -2.94
N LYS A 275 30.89 14.66 -2.62
CA LYS A 275 31.56 14.22 -1.38
C LYS A 275 30.83 14.56 -0.07
N LYS A 276 29.58 15.02 -0.13
CA LYS A 276 28.72 15.22 1.04
C LYS A 276 28.09 13.90 1.50
N PRO A 277 27.74 13.76 2.79
CA PRO A 277 27.08 12.56 3.27
C PRO A 277 25.73 12.37 2.60
N MET A 278 25.31 11.11 2.50
CA MET A 278 24.01 10.76 1.99
C MET A 278 22.91 11.27 2.91
N ASN A 279 21.86 11.83 2.32
CA ASN A 279 20.75 12.53 2.98
C ASN A 279 19.42 11.75 2.95
N THR A 280 19.44 10.54 2.38
CA THR A 280 18.27 9.64 2.38
C THR A 280 18.29 8.73 3.60
N ARG A 281 17.18 8.67 4.33
CA ARG A 281 17.00 7.81 5.51
C ARG A 281 15.80 6.90 5.36
N VAL A 282 16.00 5.63 5.71
CA VAL A 282 14.96 4.60 5.74
C VAL A 282 14.45 4.47 7.17
N ILE A 283 13.13 4.49 7.33
CA ILE A 283 12.46 4.42 8.62
C ILE A 283 11.36 3.38 8.53
N LEU A 284 11.37 2.39 9.42
CA LEU A 284 10.28 1.43 9.55
C LEU A 284 9.29 1.91 10.60
N VAL A 285 8.01 1.72 10.33
CA VAL A 285 6.93 2.14 11.22
C VAL A 285 6.00 0.97 11.50
N ASP A 286 5.79 0.64 12.77
CA ASP A 286 4.73 -0.27 13.22
C ASP A 286 3.53 0.54 13.74
N PRO A 287 2.40 0.57 13.02
CA PRO A 287 1.18 1.27 13.45
C PRO A 287 0.43 0.51 14.56
N GLY A 288 0.86 -0.69 14.92
CA GLY A 288 0.17 -1.57 15.85
C GLY A 288 -1.14 -2.13 15.29
N PHE A 289 -1.97 -2.66 16.20
CA PHE A 289 -3.24 -3.29 15.84
C PHE A 289 -4.31 -2.25 15.54
N THR A 290 -4.51 -1.97 14.26
CA THR A 290 -5.43 -0.94 13.76
C THR A 290 -6.65 -1.55 13.08
N ARG A 291 -7.81 -0.88 13.21
CA ARG A 291 -9.06 -1.26 12.55
C ARG A 291 -9.02 -0.92 11.06
N THR A 292 -8.27 -1.70 10.30
CA THR A 292 -8.15 -1.60 8.84
C THR A 292 -8.93 -2.71 8.14
N PRO A 293 -9.22 -2.57 6.83
CA PRO A 293 -9.83 -3.64 6.05
C PRO A 293 -9.01 -4.95 6.09
N GLY A 294 -7.68 -4.86 6.10
CA GLY A 294 -6.78 -6.00 6.26
C GLY A 294 -6.95 -6.69 7.62
N MET A 295 -7.03 -5.93 8.72
CA MET A 295 -7.27 -6.49 10.07
C MET A 295 -8.65 -7.17 10.15
N ARG A 296 -9.68 -6.56 9.55
CA ARG A 296 -11.01 -7.18 9.46
C ARG A 296 -10.96 -8.50 8.72
N ARG A 297 -10.25 -8.57 7.59
CA ARG A 297 -10.08 -9.82 6.80
C ARG A 297 -9.30 -10.88 7.57
N PHE A 298 -8.29 -10.46 8.35
CA PHE A 298 -7.53 -11.35 9.22
C PHE A 298 -8.40 -11.95 10.32
N LEU A 299 -9.12 -11.10 11.08
CA LEU A 299 -9.98 -11.53 12.19
C LEU A 299 -11.22 -12.30 11.75
N SER A 300 -11.69 -12.11 10.51
CA SER A 300 -12.80 -12.89 9.95
C SER A 300 -12.37 -14.24 9.38
N TRP A 301 -11.07 -14.58 9.43
CA TRP A 301 -10.49 -15.75 8.77
C TRP A 301 -10.81 -15.86 7.26
N GLY A 302 -11.29 -14.79 6.62
CA GLY A 302 -11.74 -14.82 5.23
C GLY A 302 -13.09 -15.53 4.99
N SER A 303 -13.85 -15.85 6.04
CA SER A 303 -15.15 -16.52 5.95
C SER A 303 -16.31 -15.58 6.30
N LEU A 304 -17.49 -15.83 5.73
CA LEU A 304 -18.73 -15.11 6.08
C LEU A 304 -19.14 -15.34 7.54
N ILE A 305 -18.92 -16.55 8.06
CA ILE A 305 -19.21 -16.86 9.48
C ILE A 305 -18.28 -16.06 10.40
N GLY A 306 -16.99 -16.02 10.05
CA GLY A 306 -16.02 -15.21 10.78
C GLY A 306 -16.32 -13.71 10.69
N LEU A 307 -16.86 -13.24 9.57
CA LEU A 307 -17.33 -11.87 9.44
C LEU A 307 -18.54 -11.60 10.35
N GLY A 308 -19.49 -12.54 10.45
CA GLY A 308 -20.60 -12.46 11.40
C GLY A 308 -20.13 -12.36 12.85
N LEU A 309 -19.18 -13.21 13.25
CA LEU A 309 -18.58 -13.18 14.59
C LEU A 309 -17.84 -11.85 14.85
N TYR A 310 -17.12 -11.34 13.86
CA TYR A 310 -16.44 -10.03 13.94
C TYR A 310 -17.44 -8.90 14.20
N LEU A 311 -18.59 -8.91 13.54
CA LEU A 311 -19.64 -7.88 13.72
C LEU A 311 -20.28 -7.96 15.10
N ILE A 312 -20.56 -9.17 15.61
CA ILE A 312 -21.09 -9.37 16.98
C ILE A 312 -20.10 -8.84 18.02
N MET A 313 -18.80 -9.11 17.82
CA MET A 313 -17.73 -8.64 18.72
C MET A 313 -17.24 -7.22 18.40
N TYR A 314 -17.91 -6.47 17.52
CA TYR A 314 -17.46 -5.15 17.09
C TYR A 314 -17.25 -4.15 18.25
N PRO A 315 -18.09 -4.08 19.30
CA PRO A 315 -17.83 -3.19 20.44
C PRO A 315 -16.51 -3.49 21.15
N PHE A 316 -16.16 -4.78 21.27
CA PHE A 316 -14.88 -5.21 21.83
C PHE A 316 -13.70 -4.82 20.92
N TRP A 317 -13.82 -5.07 19.62
CA TRP A 317 -12.79 -4.67 18.65
C TRP A 317 -12.64 -3.15 18.56
N TRP A 318 -13.73 -2.40 18.66
CA TRP A 318 -13.71 -0.94 18.71
C TRP A 318 -12.95 -0.42 19.93
N LEU A 319 -13.09 -1.09 21.07
CA LEU A 319 -12.36 -0.74 22.30
C LEU A 319 -10.86 -1.05 22.17
N VAL A 320 -10.51 -2.29 21.83
CA VAL A 320 -9.13 -2.81 21.87
C VAL A 320 -8.27 -2.36 20.68
N LEU A 321 -8.85 -2.27 19.48
CA LEU A 321 -8.09 -1.91 18.29
C LEU A 321 -8.04 -0.39 18.08
N LYS A 322 -6.89 0.07 17.60
CA LYS A 322 -6.65 1.48 17.26
C LYS A 322 -7.53 1.94 16.10
N SER A 323 -7.86 3.22 16.10
CA SER A 323 -8.42 3.85 14.89
C SER A 323 -7.35 3.96 13.81
N PRO A 324 -7.71 4.03 12.52
CA PRO A 324 -6.75 4.31 11.45
C PRO A 324 -5.97 5.60 11.67
N ASP A 325 -6.61 6.65 12.18
CA ASP A 325 -5.99 7.94 12.51
C ASP A 325 -4.92 7.77 13.61
N SER A 326 -5.25 7.05 14.69
CA SER A 326 -4.29 6.74 15.76
C SER A 326 -3.12 5.89 15.25
N GLY A 327 -3.35 5.01 14.27
CA GLY A 327 -2.29 4.23 13.62
C GLY A 327 -1.38 5.06 12.70
N ALA A 328 -1.94 6.10 12.07
CA ALA A 328 -1.19 7.02 11.22
C ALA A 328 -0.24 7.93 12.03
N GLN A 329 -0.47 8.12 13.32
CA GLN A 329 0.38 8.95 14.19
C GLN A 329 1.85 8.52 14.16
N SER A 330 2.15 7.22 14.18
CA SER A 330 3.53 6.74 14.09
C SER A 330 4.19 7.07 12.73
N PHE A 331 3.42 7.07 11.64
CA PHE A 331 3.92 7.45 10.31
C PHE A 331 4.14 8.97 10.22
N LEU A 332 3.22 9.74 10.79
CA LEU A 332 3.32 11.18 10.88
C LEU A 332 4.51 11.61 11.73
N TYR A 333 4.75 10.94 12.87
CA TYR A 333 5.95 11.14 13.68
C TYR A 333 7.23 10.83 12.91
N ALA A 334 7.29 9.69 12.21
CA ALA A 334 8.42 9.35 11.34
C ALA A 334 8.67 10.39 10.22
N ALA A 335 7.60 10.99 9.71
CA ALA A 335 7.65 12.01 8.66
C ALA A 335 8.11 13.39 9.17
N MET A 336 7.70 13.76 10.38
CA MET A 336 7.84 15.13 10.89
C MET A 336 8.99 15.31 11.86
N GLU A 337 9.31 14.31 12.69
CA GLU A 337 10.32 14.42 13.73
C GLU A 337 11.71 14.75 13.16
N GLU A 338 12.35 15.81 13.67
CA GLU A 338 13.62 16.31 13.14
C GLU A 338 14.74 15.30 13.34
N HIS A 339 14.73 14.58 14.48
CA HIS A 339 15.75 13.59 14.83
C HIS A 339 16.00 12.57 13.71
N TYR A 340 14.94 12.07 13.05
CA TYR A 340 15.07 11.07 11.97
C TYR A 340 15.44 11.66 10.60
N GLY A 341 15.78 12.95 10.53
CA GLY A 341 16.28 13.61 9.32
C GLY A 341 17.77 13.41 9.10
N ARG A 342 18.52 13.13 10.18
CA ARG A 342 19.98 12.99 10.19
C ARG A 342 20.38 11.78 11.05
N GLY A 343 21.54 11.20 10.80
CA GLY A 343 22.04 10.02 11.55
C GLY A 343 22.28 8.80 10.65
N GLU A 344 22.26 7.61 11.22
CA GLU A 344 22.58 6.36 10.52
C GLU A 344 21.38 5.78 9.72
N GLY A 345 20.15 6.06 10.16
CA GLY A 345 18.93 5.51 9.57
C GLY A 345 18.65 4.08 9.99
N GLY A 346 17.59 3.47 9.43
CA GLY A 346 17.19 2.11 9.78
C GLY A 346 16.53 2.01 11.16
N TRP A 347 15.79 3.05 11.58
CA TRP A 347 15.05 3.01 12.84
C TRP A 347 13.74 2.25 12.69
N LEU A 348 13.28 1.64 13.78
CA LEU A 348 11.92 1.11 13.90
C LEU A 348 11.14 1.98 14.88
N ILE A 349 10.04 2.56 14.42
CA ILE A 349 9.18 3.45 15.20
C ILE A 349 7.88 2.73 15.53
N LYS A 350 7.48 2.79 16.79
CA LYS A 350 6.21 2.27 17.31
C LYS A 350 5.71 3.17 18.43
N GLU A 351 4.42 3.47 18.47
CA GLU A 351 3.83 4.41 19.45
C GLU A 351 4.57 5.77 19.52
N CYS A 352 4.93 6.35 18.36
CA CYS A 352 5.71 7.59 18.28
C CYS A 352 7.03 7.57 19.07
N LYS A 353 7.66 6.40 19.19
CA LYS A 353 8.97 6.20 19.84
C LYS A 353 9.81 5.23 19.04
N GLU A 354 11.12 5.38 19.13
CA GLU A 354 12.05 4.39 18.62
C GLU A 354 12.01 3.12 19.48
N VAL A 355 12.00 1.96 18.82
CA VAL A 355 12.05 0.65 19.46
C VAL A 355 13.12 -0.21 18.81
N PRO A 356 13.84 -1.04 19.59
CA PRO A 356 14.80 -1.98 19.02
C PRO A 356 14.10 -3.09 18.24
N TYR A 357 14.84 -3.73 17.33
CA TYR A 357 14.36 -4.91 16.64
C TYR A 357 14.27 -6.10 17.60
N GLY A 358 13.17 -6.85 17.54
CA GLY A 358 12.96 -8.01 18.40
C GLY A 358 13.66 -9.29 17.93
N ARG A 359 14.41 -9.23 16.82
CA ARG A 359 15.23 -10.35 16.33
C ARG A 359 16.60 -9.86 15.87
N GLU A 360 17.63 -10.59 16.24
CA GLU A 360 19.03 -10.31 15.89
C GLU A 360 19.35 -10.66 14.44
N ASP A 361 18.63 -11.63 13.86
CA ASP A 361 18.85 -12.09 12.48
C ASP A 361 18.57 -11.02 11.41
N ILE A 362 17.85 -9.96 11.78
CA ILE A 362 17.60 -8.80 10.93
C ILE A 362 18.89 -8.01 10.69
N GLN A 363 19.82 -7.99 11.65
CA GLN A 363 21.08 -7.24 11.59
C GLN A 363 22.22 -8.02 10.92
N ASP A 364 22.04 -9.33 10.73
CA ASP A 364 23.03 -10.23 10.10
C ASP A 364 23.24 -9.89 8.62
N GLU A 365 24.46 -9.47 8.28
CA GLU A 365 24.82 -9.03 6.93
C GLU A 365 24.78 -10.15 5.90
N ASN A 366 25.07 -11.38 6.30
CA ASN A 366 25.08 -12.51 5.38
C ASN A 366 23.64 -12.84 4.94
N LYS A 367 22.69 -12.80 5.88
CA LYS A 367 21.26 -12.98 5.57
C LYS A 367 20.71 -11.84 4.73
N GLN A 368 21.13 -10.61 5.00
CA GLN A 368 20.78 -9.45 4.17
C GLN A 368 21.24 -9.63 2.72
N LYS A 369 22.50 -10.03 2.50
CA LYS A 369 23.05 -10.27 1.15
C LYS A 369 22.35 -11.43 0.44
N LEU A 370 22.17 -12.56 1.11
CA LEU A 370 21.47 -13.72 0.56
C LEU A 370 20.02 -13.39 0.16
N LEU A 371 19.31 -12.63 1.00
CA LEU A 371 17.95 -12.18 0.68
C LEU A 371 17.94 -11.24 -0.52
N TRP A 372 18.93 -10.33 -0.62
CA TRP A 372 19.04 -9.39 -1.72
C TRP A 372 19.25 -10.12 -3.05
N GLU A 373 20.25 -10.99 -3.15
CA GLU A 373 20.56 -11.79 -4.34
C GLU A 373 19.37 -12.66 -4.78
N TYR A 374 18.70 -13.30 -3.81
CA TYR A 374 17.50 -14.08 -4.07
C TYR A 374 16.35 -13.23 -4.62
N SER A 375 16.18 -12.02 -4.09
CA SER A 375 15.14 -11.09 -4.53
C SER A 375 15.39 -10.60 -5.95
N GLU A 376 16.65 -10.28 -6.29
CA GLU A 376 17.05 -9.92 -7.64
C GLU A 376 16.84 -11.06 -8.63
N ALA A 377 17.26 -12.28 -8.28
CA ALA A 377 17.07 -13.46 -9.12
C ALA A 377 15.58 -13.74 -9.39
N MET A 378 14.73 -13.65 -8.35
CA MET A 378 13.29 -13.83 -8.51
C MET A 378 12.65 -12.75 -9.37
N ILE A 379 13.05 -11.49 -9.24
CA ILE A 379 12.54 -10.40 -10.09
C ILE A 379 12.94 -10.64 -11.54
N GLN A 380 14.19 -11.00 -11.82
CA GLN A 380 14.64 -11.29 -13.18
C GLN A 380 13.86 -12.45 -13.80
N GLU A 381 13.60 -13.52 -13.04
CA GLU A 381 12.81 -14.64 -13.52
C GLU A 381 11.33 -14.27 -13.73
N ALA A 382 10.73 -13.55 -12.77
CA ALA A 382 9.34 -13.10 -12.85
C ALA A 382 9.11 -12.16 -14.04
N GLU A 383 10.04 -11.23 -14.31
CA GLU A 383 9.96 -10.33 -15.45
C GLU A 383 10.12 -11.04 -16.79
N LYS A 384 11.04 -12.02 -16.88
CA LYS A 384 11.19 -12.87 -18.07
C LYS A 384 9.89 -13.64 -18.35
N ARG A 385 9.29 -14.24 -17.32
CA ARG A 385 8.01 -14.93 -17.43
C ARG A 385 6.89 -13.97 -17.85
N GLY A 386 6.76 -12.83 -17.17
CA GLY A 386 5.77 -11.80 -17.49
C GLY A 386 5.91 -11.24 -18.90
N ALA A 387 7.15 -11.02 -19.37
CA ALA A 387 7.41 -10.57 -20.75
C ALA A 387 6.94 -11.61 -21.78
N LYS A 388 7.18 -12.89 -21.51
CA LYS A 388 6.74 -13.99 -22.38
C LYS A 388 5.21 -14.07 -22.46
N THR A 389 4.53 -14.01 -21.31
CA THR A 389 3.06 -14.00 -21.24
C THR A 389 2.45 -12.79 -21.95
N ARG A 390 3.04 -11.60 -21.81
CA ARG A 390 2.61 -10.38 -22.52
C ARG A 390 2.80 -10.50 -24.04
N ALA A 391 3.94 -11.04 -24.49
CA ALA A 391 4.20 -11.26 -25.92
C ALA A 391 3.21 -12.29 -26.51
N GLU A 392 2.92 -13.37 -25.79
CA GLU A 392 1.91 -14.35 -26.19
C GLU A 392 0.52 -13.72 -26.27
N LYS A 393 0.12 -12.91 -25.27
CA LYS A 393 -1.16 -12.18 -25.28
C LYS A 393 -1.27 -11.25 -26.47
N LYS A 394 -0.24 -10.43 -26.74
CA LYS A 394 -0.19 -9.53 -27.90
C LYS A 394 -0.31 -10.29 -29.22
N SER A 395 0.42 -11.40 -29.39
CA SER A 395 0.32 -12.23 -30.60
C SER A 395 -1.08 -12.86 -30.78
N ARG A 396 -1.77 -13.19 -29.69
CA ARG A 396 -3.15 -13.71 -29.72
C ARG A 396 -4.15 -12.62 -30.08
N GLU A 397 -3.95 -11.39 -29.59
CA GLU A 397 -4.77 -10.23 -29.92
C GLU A 397 -4.60 -9.83 -31.38
N GLU A 398 -3.37 -9.77 -31.90
CA GLU A 398 -3.09 -9.50 -33.32
C GLU A 398 -3.70 -10.56 -34.24
N LYS A 399 -3.62 -11.85 -33.87
CA LYS A 399 -4.29 -12.94 -34.61
C LYS A 399 -5.82 -12.84 -34.57
N LYS A 400 -6.40 -12.27 -33.51
CA LYS A 400 -7.85 -12.02 -33.42
C LYS A 400 -8.25 -10.80 -34.25
N ALA A 401 -7.51 -9.70 -34.17
CA ALA A 401 -7.74 -8.50 -34.99
C ALA A 401 -7.67 -8.81 -36.49
N GLY A 402 -6.62 -9.52 -36.93
CA GLY A 402 -6.48 -9.92 -38.35
C GLY A 402 -7.53 -10.92 -38.85
N LYS A 403 -8.20 -11.67 -37.96
CA LYS A 403 -9.38 -12.49 -38.31
C LYS A 403 -10.68 -11.69 -38.35
N THR A 404 -10.73 -10.55 -37.68
CA THR A 404 -11.91 -9.67 -37.65
C THR A 404 -11.92 -8.81 -38.91
N ASP A 405 -10.74 -8.35 -39.36
CA ASP A 405 -10.56 -7.60 -40.60
C ASP A 405 -10.82 -8.47 -41.85
N SER A 406 -10.55 -9.78 -41.80
CA SER A 406 -10.86 -10.71 -42.91
C SER A 406 -12.33 -11.18 -42.94
N ALA A 407 -13.09 -11.00 -41.86
CA ALA A 407 -14.51 -11.34 -41.80
C ALA A 407 -15.46 -10.17 -42.14
N GLY A 408 -14.94 -8.93 -42.20
CA GLY A 408 -15.69 -7.73 -42.59
C GLY A 408 -15.80 -7.49 -44.10
N ALA A 409 -15.04 -8.23 -44.93
CA ALA A 409 -15.11 -8.13 -46.38
C ALA A 409 -16.14 -9.13 -46.95
N THR A 410 -17.43 -8.78 -46.85
CA THR A 410 -18.46 -9.45 -47.66
C THR A 410 -18.60 -8.70 -48.99
N PRO A 411 -18.47 -9.36 -50.15
CA PRO A 411 -18.67 -8.69 -51.43
C PRO A 411 -20.17 -8.43 -51.64
N SER A 412 -20.54 -7.17 -51.84
CA SER A 412 -21.86 -6.80 -52.34
C SER A 412 -22.01 -7.30 -53.79
N ALA A 413 -22.70 -8.42 -53.96
CA ALA A 413 -23.16 -8.91 -55.27
C ALA A 413 -24.70 -8.84 -55.31
N GLU A 414 -25.23 -7.69 -55.71
CA GLU A 414 -26.54 -7.61 -56.33
C GLU A 414 -26.45 -8.17 -57.76
N ALA A 415 -27.26 -9.17 -58.08
CA ALA A 415 -27.62 -9.50 -59.46
C ALA A 415 -29.01 -10.14 -59.50
N GLY A 416 -30.02 -9.28 -59.70
CA GLY A 416 -31.37 -9.65 -60.06
C GLY A 416 -31.42 -10.30 -61.46
N LYS A 417 -32.31 -11.28 -61.59
CA LYS A 417 -32.66 -11.95 -62.85
C LYS A 417 -33.25 -10.96 -63.85
N GLY A 418 -32.64 -10.82 -65.02
CA GLY A 418 -33.18 -10.12 -66.18
C GLY A 418 -33.05 -10.98 -67.43
N THR A 419 -34.20 -11.32 -68.01
CA THR A 419 -34.41 -12.10 -69.23
C THR A 419 -33.86 -11.44 -70.49
N ALA A 420 -33.61 -12.29 -71.50
CA ALA A 420 -32.99 -12.03 -72.79
C ALA A 420 -33.60 -10.91 -73.65
N GLN A 421 -32.76 -10.19 -74.42
CA GLN A 421 -32.89 -10.03 -75.88
C GLN A 421 -31.67 -9.33 -76.54
N LYS A 422 -31.06 -10.06 -77.51
CA LYS A 422 -30.50 -9.64 -78.81
C LYS A 422 -30.10 -8.16 -79.04
N GLN A 423 -28.82 -7.89 -79.37
CA GLN A 423 -28.29 -7.62 -80.73
C GLN A 423 -26.91 -6.92 -80.76
N SER A 424 -26.05 -7.41 -81.66
CA SER A 424 -24.96 -6.76 -82.44
C SER A 424 -23.98 -5.73 -81.82
N GLY A 425 -22.67 -5.98 -81.98
CA GLY A 425 -21.53 -5.08 -81.65
C GLY A 425 -21.38 -3.84 -82.56
N PRO A 426 -20.18 -3.25 -82.81
CA PRO A 426 -18.81 -3.66 -82.41
C PRO A 426 -17.88 -2.52 -81.89
N ARG A 427 -16.62 -2.92 -81.57
CA ARG A 427 -15.34 -2.18 -81.80
C ARG A 427 -15.03 -0.86 -81.06
N ARG A 428 -13.94 -0.90 -80.28
CA ARG A 428 -12.72 -0.03 -80.25
C ARG A 428 -12.22 0.10 -78.80
N SER A 429 -11.12 -0.54 -78.40
CA SER A 429 -9.69 -0.20 -78.62
C SER A 429 -9.14 0.95 -77.77
N ARG A 430 -8.03 0.63 -77.08
CA ARG A 430 -6.93 1.48 -76.56
C ARG A 430 -7.21 2.24 -75.25
N LYS A 431 -6.51 1.86 -74.17
CA LYS A 431 -5.15 2.30 -73.76
C LYS A 431 -5.13 3.78 -73.35
N ALA A 432 -4.94 4.03 -72.06
CA ALA A 432 -3.75 4.65 -71.51
C ALA A 432 -3.61 4.18 -70.06
#